data_AF-A0A1V3XY42-F1
#
_entry.id   AF-A0A1V3XY42-F1
#
_cell.length_a   1.000
_cell.length_b   1.000
_cell.length_c   1.000
_cell.angle_alpha   90.00
_cell.angle_beta   90.00
_cell.angle_gamma   90.00
#
_symmetry.space_group_name_H-M   'P 1'
#
loop_
_entity.id
_entity.type
_entity.pdbx_description
1 polymer ?
#
loop_
_entity_poly.entity_id
_entity_poly.type
_entity_poly.pdbx_seq_one_letter_code
_entity_poly.pdbx_strand_id
1 'polypeptide(L)'
;MTSTPALVIAAPASGSGKTTVATGLMGALCQGGHRVAPFKVGPDFIDPGYHTLASRRVGRNLDPVLVGEQLIGPLYAHGTVGADIAVIEGVMGLFDGRIDEAVSGPAAGSTAHVAGLLGRRWS
;
A
#
# COMPACT_ATOMS: atom_id res chain seq x y z
N MET A 1 6.42 19.86 -2.05
CA MET A 1 5.01 19.42 -2.04
C MET A 1 4.84 18.47 -0.87
N THR A 2 3.81 18.63 -0.04
CA THR A 2 3.52 17.64 1.02
C THR A 2 2.93 16.40 0.36
N SER A 3 3.57 15.24 0.54
CA SER A 3 3.01 13.96 0.11
C SER A 3 1.66 13.75 0.79
N THR A 4 0.67 13.23 0.07
CA THR A 4 -0.60 12.78 0.65
C THR A 4 -0.30 11.85 1.83
N PRO A 5 -1.00 11.97 2.97
CA PRO A 5 -0.79 11.08 4.10
C PRO A 5 -1.17 9.64 3.72
N ALA A 6 -0.43 8.66 4.25
CA ALA A 6 -0.65 7.25 3.97
C ALA A 6 -0.92 6.46 5.26
N LEU A 7 -1.89 5.55 5.18
CA LEU A 7 -2.10 4.50 6.16
C LEU A 7 -1.75 3.15 5.53
N VAL A 8 -0.95 2.36 6.24
CA VAL A 8 -0.51 1.05 5.78
C VAL A 8 -1.09 -0.03 6.69
N ILE A 9 -1.71 -1.06 6.09
CA ILE A 9 -2.37 -2.15 6.81
C ILE A 9 -1.57 -3.43 6.56
N ALA A 10 -0.87 -3.91 7.59
CA ALA A 10 -0.19 -5.21 7.61
C ALA A 10 -0.94 -6.19 8.52
N ALA A 11 -0.73 -7.50 8.34
CA ALA A 11 -1.16 -8.49 9.34
C ALA A 11 -0.23 -9.70 9.36
N PRO A 12 -0.17 -10.42 10.49
CA PRO A 12 0.87 -11.42 10.75
C PRO A 12 0.78 -12.70 9.90
N ALA A 13 -0.35 -12.98 9.22
CA ALA A 13 -0.51 -14.18 8.39
C ALA A 13 -1.47 -13.94 7.21
N SER A 14 -1.33 -14.68 6.11
CA SER A 14 -2.29 -14.66 5.01
C SER A 14 -3.65 -15.19 5.48
N GLY A 15 -4.75 -14.75 4.85
CA GLY A 15 -6.11 -15.13 5.26
C GLY A 15 -6.63 -14.50 6.57
N SER A 16 -5.85 -13.67 7.27
CA SER A 16 -6.26 -13.03 8.53
C SER A 16 -7.30 -11.89 8.43
N GLY A 17 -7.97 -11.73 7.29
CA GLY A 17 -8.98 -10.68 7.08
C GLY A 17 -8.45 -9.28 6.74
N LYS A 18 -7.16 -9.12 6.38
CA LYS A 18 -6.55 -7.83 5.96
C LYS A 18 -7.34 -7.13 4.88
N THR A 19 -7.70 -7.86 3.83
CA THR A 19 -8.43 -7.32 2.68
C THR A 19 -9.80 -6.81 3.11
N THR A 20 -10.49 -7.52 4.01
CA THR A 20 -11.76 -7.07 4.60
C THR A 20 -11.58 -5.79 5.41
N VAL A 21 -10.56 -5.72 6.26
CA VAL A 21 -10.26 -4.53 7.07
C VAL A 21 -9.87 -3.35 6.18
N ALA A 22 -9.01 -3.56 5.19
CA ALA A 22 -8.56 -2.53 4.26
C ALA A 22 -9.72 -2.00 3.42
N THR A 23 -10.50 -2.90 2.82
CA THR A 23 -11.67 -2.54 2.02
C THR A 23 -12.74 -1.83 2.85
N GLY A 24 -13.02 -2.33 4.06
CA GLY A 24 -13.97 -1.72 4.99
C GLY A 24 -13.54 -0.32 5.42
N LEU A 25 -12.24 -0.11 5.70
CA LEU A 25 -11.70 1.20 6.05
C LEU A 25 -11.75 2.18 4.88
N MET A 26 -11.35 1.75 3.67
CA MET A 26 -11.47 2.56 2.46
C MET A 26 -12.92 3.02 2.24
N GLY A 27 -13.88 2.09 2.40
CA GLY A 27 -15.30 2.38 2.30
C GLY A 27 -15.79 3.36 3.36
N ALA A 28 -15.36 3.20 4.61
CA ALA A 28 -15.71 4.11 5.71
C ALA A 28 -15.16 5.53 5.49
N LEU A 29 -13.90 5.66 5.07
CA LEU A 29 -13.29 6.95 4.74
C LEU A 29 -14.00 7.64 3.56
N CYS A 30 -14.36 6.88 2.53
CA CYS A 30 -15.14 7.42 1.40
C CYS A 30 -16.55 7.86 1.83
N GLN A 31 -17.22 7.12 2.72
CA GLN A 31 -18.50 7.52 3.30
C GLN A 31 -18.37 8.79 4.16
N GLY A 32 -17.22 8.98 4.81
CA GLY A 32 -16.87 10.21 5.51
C GLY A 32 -16.53 11.40 4.60
N GLY A 33 -16.58 11.23 3.27
CA GLY A 33 -16.33 12.30 2.30
C GLY A 33 -14.87 12.45 1.86
N HIS A 34 -13.96 11.57 2.29
CA HIS A 34 -12.56 11.60 1.88
C HIS A 34 -12.35 10.94 0.52
N ARG A 35 -11.45 11.52 -0.29
CA ARG A 35 -10.97 10.95 -1.54
C ARG A 35 -9.82 9.99 -1.24
N VAL A 36 -10.10 8.69 -1.23
CA VAL A 36 -9.12 7.66 -0.85
C VAL A 36 -8.36 7.16 -2.08
N ALA A 37 -7.03 7.19 -2.04
CA ALA A 37 -6.17 6.54 -3.02
C ALA A 37 -5.85 5.09 -2.57
N PRO A 38 -6.39 4.06 -3.23
CA PRO A 38 -6.11 2.67 -2.90
C PRO A 38 -4.78 2.17 -3.47
N PHE A 39 -4.03 1.44 -2.64
CA PHE A 39 -2.82 0.74 -3.06
C PHE A 39 -2.74 -0.67 -2.45
N LYS A 40 -2.00 -1.54 -3.13
CA LYS A 40 -1.64 -2.90 -2.67
C LYS A 40 -0.13 -3.08 -2.75
N VAL A 41 0.45 -3.79 -1.80
CA VAL A 41 1.81 -4.36 -1.87
C VAL A 41 1.65 -5.87 -1.91
N GLY A 42 2.38 -6.57 -2.78
CA GLY A 42 2.38 -8.02 -2.90
C GLY A 42 2.10 -8.54 -4.31
N PRO A 43 2.50 -9.79 -4.59
CA PRO A 43 2.32 -10.45 -5.89
C PRO A 43 0.88 -10.95 -6.13
N ASP A 44 0.08 -11.08 -5.07
CA ASP A 44 -1.30 -11.54 -5.16
C ASP A 44 -2.20 -10.42 -5.71
N PHE A 45 -2.84 -10.69 -6.85
CA PHE A 45 -3.80 -9.79 -7.51
C PHE A 45 -5.22 -9.86 -6.92
N ILE A 46 -5.40 -10.38 -5.71
CA ILE A 46 -6.68 -10.30 -4.98
C ILE A 46 -6.72 -8.92 -4.31
N ASP A 47 -7.49 -7.92 -4.72
CA ASP A 47 -8.31 -7.69 -5.91
C ASP A 47 -8.30 -6.16 -6.10
N PRO A 48 -7.65 -5.62 -7.15
CA PRO A 48 -7.83 -4.22 -7.51
C PRO A 48 -9.31 -3.86 -7.63
N GLY A 49 -10.19 -4.82 -7.93
CA GLY A 49 -11.63 -4.71 -7.91
C GLY A 49 -12.20 -4.29 -6.56
N TYR A 50 -11.91 -5.00 -5.46
CA TYR A 50 -12.44 -4.65 -4.13
C TYR A 50 -12.00 -3.26 -3.66
N HIS A 51 -10.72 -2.94 -3.86
CA HIS A 51 -10.20 -1.62 -3.53
C HIS A 51 -10.82 -0.52 -4.39
N THR A 52 -10.97 -0.76 -5.70
CA THR A 52 -11.59 0.20 -6.61
C THR A 52 -13.07 0.40 -6.27
N LEU A 53 -13.80 -0.67 -5.94
CA LEU A 53 -15.19 -0.61 -5.49
C LEU A 53 -15.33 0.19 -4.19
N ALA A 54 -14.46 -0.05 -3.21
CA ALA A 54 -14.52 0.63 -1.90
C ALA A 54 -14.07 2.10 -1.96
N SER A 55 -13.05 2.40 -2.74
CA SER A 55 -12.45 3.75 -2.83
C SER A 55 -13.00 4.62 -3.96
N ARG A 56 -13.74 4.02 -4.89
CA ARG A 56 -14.22 4.64 -6.14
C ARG A 56 -13.09 5.21 -7.01
N ARG A 57 -11.87 4.70 -6.85
CA ARG A 57 -10.66 5.13 -7.58
C ARG A 57 -9.83 3.92 -7.96
N VAL A 58 -9.09 4.02 -9.06
CA VAL A 58 -8.30 2.90 -9.58
C VAL A 58 -7.20 2.50 -8.58
N GLY A 59 -7.26 1.24 -8.12
CA GLY A 59 -6.21 0.56 -7.36
C GLY A 59 -4.88 0.46 -8.11
N ARG A 60 -3.75 0.64 -7.40
CA ARG A 60 -2.40 0.45 -7.96
C ARG A 60 -1.55 -0.45 -7.08
N ASN A 61 -0.64 -1.21 -7.70
CA ASN A 61 0.32 -2.05 -6.98
C ASN A 61 1.63 -1.27 -6.73
N LEU A 62 2.13 -1.32 -5.49
CA LEU A 62 3.38 -0.72 -5.01
C LEU A 62 4.35 -1.80 -4.51
N ASP A 63 4.29 -3.00 -5.07
CA ASP A 63 5.27 -4.05 -4.80
C ASP A 63 6.60 -3.76 -5.52
N PRO A 64 7.68 -3.44 -4.80
CA PRO A 64 8.97 -3.13 -5.41
C PRO A 64 9.58 -4.30 -6.19
N VAL A 65 9.16 -5.55 -5.94
CA VAL A 65 9.57 -6.72 -6.74
C VAL A 65 8.89 -6.69 -8.11
N LEU A 66 7.63 -6.26 -8.19
CA LEU A 66 6.88 -6.20 -9.44
C LEU A 66 7.18 -4.94 -10.25
N VAL A 67 7.29 -3.79 -9.60
CA VAL A 67 7.40 -2.49 -10.28
C VAL A 67 8.80 -1.87 -10.18
N GLY A 68 9.67 -2.39 -9.32
CA GLY A 68 10.97 -1.79 -9.02
C GLY A 68 10.87 -0.64 -8.01
N GLU A 69 11.82 -0.55 -7.09
CA GLU A 69 11.84 0.44 -6.00
C GLU A 69 11.79 1.89 -6.50
N GLN A 70 12.47 2.19 -7.60
CA GLN A 70 12.52 3.51 -8.20
C GLN A 70 11.14 4.01 -8.68
N LEU A 71 10.19 3.11 -8.94
CA LEU A 71 8.85 3.47 -9.38
C LEU A 71 7.86 3.65 -8.23
N ILE A 72 8.21 3.29 -6.99
CA ILE A 72 7.30 3.42 -5.83
C ILE A 72 6.88 4.87 -5.59
N GLY A 73 7.85 5.79 -5.54
CA GLY A 73 7.58 7.22 -5.38
C GLY A 73 6.71 7.79 -6.51
N PRO A 74 7.09 7.63 -7.79
CA PRO A 74 6.31 8.08 -8.94
C PRO A 74 4.89 7.50 -9.00
N LEU A 75 4.72 6.20 -8.76
CA LEU A 75 3.41 5.54 -8.78
C LEU A 75 2.51 6.02 -7.64
N TYR A 76 3.09 6.22 -6.44
CA TYR A 76 2.39 6.80 -5.31
C TYR A 76 1.94 8.23 -5.61
N ALA A 77 2.85 9.09 -6.10
CA ALA A 77 2.55 10.48 -6.44
C ALA A 77 1.44 10.56 -7.49
N HIS A 78 1.53 9.73 -8.55
CA HIS A 78 0.50 9.68 -9.58
C HIS A 78 -0.84 9.16 -9.06
N GLY A 79 -0.85 8.12 -8.23
CA GLY A 79 -2.07 7.54 -7.66
C GLY A 79 -2.79 8.46 -6.67
N THR A 80 -2.04 9.34 -6.00
CA THR A 80 -2.55 10.26 -4.96
C THR A 80 -2.97 11.64 -5.48
N VAL A 81 -2.83 11.94 -6.77
CA VAL A 81 -3.29 13.22 -7.34
C VAL A 81 -4.75 13.47 -7.00
N GLY A 82 -5.02 14.55 -6.24
CA GLY A 82 -6.38 14.90 -5.80
C GLY A 82 -7.00 13.93 -4.79
N ALA A 83 -6.18 13.14 -4.08
CA ALA A 83 -6.61 12.30 -2.95
C ALA A 83 -6.26 12.98 -1.62
N ASP A 84 -7.11 12.77 -0.62
CA ASP A 84 -6.92 13.31 0.73
C ASP A 84 -6.08 12.35 1.60
N ILE A 85 -6.17 11.04 1.32
CA ILE A 85 -5.46 9.98 2.04
C ILE A 85 -5.19 8.78 1.13
N ALA A 86 -4.05 8.15 1.30
CA ALA A 86 -3.74 6.85 0.71
C ALA A 86 -3.96 5.72 1.71
N VAL A 87 -4.55 4.61 1.27
CA VAL A 87 -4.65 3.38 2.07
C VAL A 87 -3.93 2.28 1.30
N ILE A 88 -2.91 1.70 1.93
CA ILE A 88 -2.03 0.68 1.35
C ILE A 88 -2.26 -0.64 2.10
N GLU A 89 -2.80 -1.64 1.42
CA GLU A 89 -2.83 -3.01 1.94
C GLU A 89 -1.47 -3.68 1.71
N GLY A 90 -0.81 -4.12 2.79
CA GLY A 90 0.48 -4.81 2.76
C GLY A 90 0.41 -6.30 2.40
N VAL A 91 1.57 -6.96 2.49
CA VAL A 91 1.72 -8.43 2.50
C VAL A 91 1.75 -8.97 3.94
N MET A 92 1.87 -10.29 4.11
CA MET A 92 2.18 -10.90 5.41
C MET A 92 3.30 -10.13 6.10
N GLY A 93 3.17 -9.89 7.40
CA GLY A 93 4.18 -9.24 8.23
C GLY A 93 4.43 -7.77 7.89
N LEU A 94 4.72 -6.97 8.92
CA LEU A 94 5.31 -5.64 8.69
C LEU A 94 6.70 -5.79 8.05
N PHE A 95 7.40 -6.89 8.34
CA PHE A 95 8.76 -7.17 7.89
C PHE A 95 8.88 -8.41 6.98
N ASP A 96 7.80 -9.14 6.66
CA ASP A 96 7.94 -10.30 5.78
C ASP A 96 7.98 -9.83 4.31
N GLY A 97 9.18 -9.88 3.76
CA GLY A 97 9.52 -9.82 2.34
C GLY A 97 10.34 -11.06 1.99
N ARG A 98 11.06 -11.09 0.86
CA ARG A 98 11.98 -12.21 0.60
C ARG A 98 13.00 -12.30 1.75
N ILE A 99 12.96 -13.39 2.50
CA ILE A 99 13.94 -13.73 3.51
C ILE A 99 15.16 -14.28 2.75
N ASP A 100 16.06 -13.40 2.31
CA ASP A 100 17.43 -13.81 2.04
C ASP A 100 18.18 -13.71 3.37
N GLU A 101 18.78 -14.81 3.83
CA GLU A 101 19.45 -14.95 5.15
C GLU A 101 20.64 -13.99 5.38
N ALA A 102 20.92 -13.07 4.45
CA ALA A 102 22.08 -12.19 4.45
C ALA A 102 21.78 -10.70 4.70
N VAL A 103 20.52 -10.27 4.87
CA VAL A 103 20.18 -8.82 4.94
C VAL A 103 19.76 -8.38 6.34
N SER A 104 20.56 -7.49 6.94
CA SER A 104 20.17 -6.75 8.16
C SER A 104 19.36 -5.50 7.76
N GLY A 105 18.03 -5.57 7.86
CA GLY A 105 17.09 -4.50 7.52
C GLY A 105 15.67 -5.04 7.23
N PRO A 106 14.66 -4.18 6.98
CA PRO A 106 13.35 -4.66 6.51
C PRO A 106 13.52 -5.49 5.25
N ALA A 107 12.92 -6.68 5.18
CA ALA A 107 13.05 -7.54 4.01
C ALA A 107 12.52 -6.82 2.76
N ALA A 108 13.22 -6.99 1.64
CA ALA A 108 12.81 -6.40 0.36
C ALA A 108 11.41 -6.90 -0.02
N GLY A 109 10.52 -5.96 -0.37
CA GLY A 109 9.09 -6.22 -0.64
C GLY A 109 8.17 -6.20 0.58
N SER A 110 8.71 -6.06 1.81
CA SER A 110 7.88 -5.98 3.01
C SER A 110 7.09 -4.66 3.11
N THR A 111 6.03 -4.71 3.91
CA THR A 111 5.19 -3.54 4.20
C THR A 111 5.97 -2.37 4.83
N ALA A 112 6.96 -2.66 5.69
CA ALA A 112 7.87 -1.68 6.29
C ALA A 112 8.83 -1.08 5.28
N HIS A 113 9.31 -1.88 4.32
CA HIS A 113 10.17 -1.38 3.25
C HIS A 113 9.44 -0.30 2.44
N VAL A 114 8.19 -0.56 2.03
CA VAL A 114 7.36 0.41 1.31
C VAL A 114 7.05 1.64 2.18
N ALA A 115 6.71 1.46 3.46
CA ALA A 115 6.50 2.59 4.37
C ALA A 115 7.76 3.47 4.52
N GLY A 116 8.95 2.85 4.55
CA GLY A 116 10.23 3.55 4.57
C GLY A 116 10.52 4.32 3.28
N LEU A 117 10.21 3.74 2.12
CA LEU A 117 10.31 4.43 0.83
C LEU A 117 9.37 5.64 0.74
N LEU A 118 8.14 5.51 1.24
CA LEU A 118 7.15 6.60 1.24
C LEU A 118 7.43 7.67 2.30
N GLY A 119 8.03 7.29 3.43
CA GLY A 119 8.43 8.20 4.50
C GLY A 119 9.63 9.09 4.15
N ARG A 120 10.40 8.72 3.11
CA ARG A 120 11.45 9.59 2.56
C ARG A 120 10.78 10.72 1.78
N ARG A 121 10.96 11.96 2.23
CA ARG A 121 10.49 13.15 1.51
C ARG A 121 11.18 13.20 0.14
N TRP A 122 10.42 12.97 -0.92
CA TRP A 122 10.85 13.14 -2.30
C TRP A 122 10.81 14.64 -2.62
N SER A 123 11.98 15.24 -2.83
CA SER A 123 12.16 16.67 -3.17
C SER A 123 11.84 16.94 -4.63
#